data_AF-A0A9E5JEW3-F1
#
_entry.id   AF-A0A9E5JEW3-F1
#
_cell.length_a   1.000
_cell.length_b   1.000
_cell.length_c   1.000
_cell.angle_alpha   90.00
_cell.angle_beta   90.00
_cell.angle_gamma   90.00
#
_symmetry.space_group_name_H-M   'P 1'
#
loop_
_entity.id
_entity.type
_entity.pdbx_description
1 polymer ?
#
loop_
_entity_poly.entity_id
_entity_poly.type
_entity_poly.pdbx_seq_one_letter_code
_entity_poly.pdbx_strand_id
1 'polypeptide(L)'
;MSTTGTGIAGVDIFGKGLKFPEGPVACADGSVLVVEMFGERITRIMHDGSTKVVAEVPGGPNGLAECADGSLIVCNNGGSFTPIDLGTMILPGPFDPARYTGGRIERVDLKTGKITRLYDSCDGHPLRGPNDL
;
A
#
# COMPACT_ATOMS: atom_id res chain seq x y z
N MET A 1 16.17 -28.10 -1.91
CA MET A 1 14.77 -28.33 -1.49
C MET A 1 13.88 -27.73 -2.56
N SER A 2 12.93 -28.52 -3.05
CA SER A 2 12.10 -28.20 -4.23
C SER A 2 11.02 -27.19 -3.85
N THR A 3 10.98 -26.04 -4.51
CA THR A 3 9.82 -25.15 -4.51
C THR A 3 9.04 -25.39 -5.78
N THR A 4 8.10 -26.33 -5.73
CA THR A 4 7.02 -26.42 -6.73
C THR A 4 6.06 -25.24 -6.49
N GLY A 5 6.46 -24.06 -6.95
CA GLY A 5 5.54 -22.94 -7.12
C GLY A 5 4.73 -23.15 -8.40
N THR A 6 3.42 -23.00 -8.33
CA THR A 6 2.51 -22.86 -9.48
C THR A 6 2.74 -21.54 -10.22
N GLY A 7 4.00 -21.28 -10.60
CA GLY A 7 4.43 -20.09 -11.34
C GLY A 7 4.36 -20.31 -12.83
N ILE A 8 4.13 -19.23 -13.57
CA ILE A 8 4.45 -19.16 -14.99
C ILE A 8 5.97 -19.40 -15.09
N ALA A 9 6.45 -20.20 -16.05
CA ALA A 9 7.88 -20.49 -16.15
C ALA A 9 8.71 -19.18 -16.16
N GLY A 10 9.63 -19.06 -15.20
CA GLY A 10 10.44 -17.83 -15.01
C GLY A 10 9.81 -16.76 -14.11
N VAL A 11 8.71 -17.03 -13.42
CA VAL A 11 8.07 -16.13 -12.44
C VAL A 11 7.85 -16.85 -11.11
N ASP A 12 8.44 -16.31 -10.05
CA ASP A 12 8.26 -16.79 -8.68
C ASP A 12 7.28 -15.91 -7.90
N ILE A 13 6.49 -16.53 -7.01
CA ILE A 13 5.58 -15.81 -6.12
C ILE A 13 6.39 -15.24 -4.96
N PHE A 14 6.54 -13.92 -4.89
CA PHE A 14 7.30 -13.24 -3.84
C PHE A 14 6.50 -13.07 -2.53
N GLY A 15 5.17 -12.96 -2.59
CA GLY A 15 4.32 -12.80 -1.42
C GLY A 15 2.87 -13.25 -1.67
N LYS A 16 2.14 -13.61 -0.61
CA LYS A 16 0.75 -14.10 -0.67
C LYS A 16 -0.09 -13.50 0.46
N GLY A 17 -1.42 -13.57 0.30
CA GLY A 17 -2.37 -13.17 1.36
C GLY A 17 -2.47 -11.66 1.60
N LEU A 18 -2.00 -10.85 0.66
CA LEU A 18 -2.06 -9.39 0.70
C LEU A 18 -3.44 -8.88 0.26
N LYS A 19 -3.89 -7.78 0.85
CA LYS A 19 -5.20 -7.17 0.59
C LYS A 19 -5.09 -6.00 -0.40
N PHE A 20 -5.08 -6.36 -1.69
CA PHE A 20 -4.88 -5.45 -2.82
C PHE A 20 -3.59 -4.61 -2.66
N PRO A 21 -2.42 -5.25 -2.83
CA PRO A 21 -1.14 -4.57 -2.67
C PRO A 21 -0.86 -3.62 -3.84
N GLU A 22 -0.39 -2.42 -3.53
CA GLU A 22 -0.05 -1.35 -4.48
C GLU A 22 1.30 -0.71 -4.08
N GLY A 23 1.85 0.15 -4.94
CA GLY A 23 3.06 0.94 -4.66
C GLY A 23 4.27 0.12 -4.19
N PRO A 24 4.76 -0.87 -4.95
CA PRO A 24 5.92 -1.65 -4.53
C PRO A 24 7.19 -0.78 -4.47
N VAL A 25 7.92 -0.86 -3.36
CA VAL A 25 9.24 -0.26 -3.18
C VAL A 25 10.25 -1.37 -2.92
N ALA A 26 11.24 -1.49 -3.80
CA ALA A 26 12.36 -2.42 -3.61
C ALA A 26 13.34 -1.86 -2.58
N CYS A 27 13.59 -2.60 -1.50
CA CYS A 27 14.53 -2.21 -0.45
C CYS A 27 15.94 -2.75 -0.72
N ALA A 28 16.96 -2.07 -0.18
CA ALA A 28 18.36 -2.45 -0.34
C ALA A 28 18.72 -3.83 0.24
N ASP A 29 17.94 -4.33 1.21
CA ASP A 29 18.09 -5.66 1.81
C ASP A 29 17.43 -6.79 1.00
N GLY A 30 16.89 -6.47 -0.19
CA GLY A 30 16.19 -7.41 -1.06
C GLY A 30 14.75 -7.70 -0.64
N SER A 31 14.24 -7.07 0.41
CA SER A 31 12.81 -7.07 0.73
C SER A 31 12.03 -6.08 -0.15
N VAL A 32 10.71 -6.22 -0.17
CA VAL A 32 9.81 -5.29 -0.86
C VAL A 32 8.80 -4.73 0.13
N LEU A 33 8.62 -3.42 0.15
CA LEU A 33 7.49 -2.78 0.81
C LEU A 33 6.34 -2.62 -0.18
N VAL A 34 5.12 -2.83 0.29
CA VAL A 34 3.88 -2.50 -0.42
C VAL A 34 2.94 -1.82 0.56
N VAL A 35 2.05 -0.97 0.06
CA VAL A 35 0.82 -0.69 0.80
C VAL A 35 -0.18 -1.81 0.53
N GLU A 36 -1.10 -2.06 1.45
CA GLU A 36 -2.28 -2.89 1.23
C GLU A 36 -3.51 -1.99 1.33
N MET A 37 -4.13 -1.63 0.20
CA MET A 37 -5.19 -0.63 0.17
C MET A 37 -6.40 -1.03 1.03
N PHE A 38 -6.82 -2.30 0.94
CA PHE A 38 -7.90 -2.83 1.78
C PHE A 38 -7.41 -3.45 3.10
N GLY A 39 -6.10 -3.55 3.26
CA GLY A 39 -5.46 -3.89 4.53
C GLY A 39 -5.21 -2.69 5.43
N GLU A 40 -5.29 -1.48 4.87
CA GLU A 40 -5.04 -0.20 5.55
C GLU A 40 -3.69 -0.18 6.28
N ARG A 41 -2.64 -0.64 5.60
CA ARG A 41 -1.31 -0.82 6.18
C ARG A 41 -0.20 -0.82 5.14
N ILE A 42 1.03 -0.75 5.62
CA ILE A 42 2.26 -0.98 4.86
C ILE A 42 2.84 -2.31 5.32
N THR A 43 3.13 -3.19 4.36
CA THR A 43 3.66 -4.53 4.60
C THR A 43 5.01 -4.70 3.92
N ARG A 44 5.98 -5.20 4.67
CA ARG A 44 7.26 -5.68 4.15
C ARG A 44 7.14 -7.17 3.82
N ILE A 45 7.61 -7.55 2.65
CA ILE A 45 7.70 -8.92 2.16
C ILE A 45 9.18 -9.27 2.08
N MET A 46 9.59 -10.31 2.81
CA MET A 46 10.97 -10.78 2.87
C MET A 46 11.25 -11.75 1.71
N HIS A 47 12.52 -12.02 1.42
CA HIS A 47 12.94 -12.90 0.31
C HIS A 47 12.39 -14.34 0.40
N ASP A 48 12.07 -14.82 1.60
CA ASP A 48 11.48 -16.14 1.85
C ASP A 48 9.95 -16.15 1.73
N GLY A 49 9.36 -15.01 1.36
CA GLY A 49 7.92 -14.78 1.23
C GLY A 49 7.19 -14.50 2.55
N SER A 50 7.90 -14.47 3.68
CA SER A 50 7.30 -14.04 4.95
C SER A 50 6.96 -12.55 4.91
N THR A 51 5.87 -12.18 5.59
CA THR A 51 5.37 -10.80 5.60
C THR A 51 5.37 -10.22 7.01
N LYS A 52 5.61 -8.90 7.10
CA LYS A 52 5.55 -8.15 8.36
C LYS A 52 4.87 -6.81 8.11
N VAL A 53 3.85 -6.50 8.90
CA VAL A 53 3.27 -5.15 8.93
C VAL A 53 4.26 -4.19 9.58
N VAL A 54 4.57 -3.09 8.89
CA VAL A 54 5.54 -2.07 9.38
C VAL A 54 4.86 -0.77 9.79
N ALA A 55 3.64 -0.51 9.32
CA ALA A 55 2.81 0.60 9.76
C ALA A 55 1.33 0.34 9.44
N GLU A 56 0.42 0.78 10.30
CA GLU A 56 -1.01 0.88 9.99
C GLU A 56 -1.28 2.26 9.38
N VAL A 57 -2.00 2.32 8.26
CA VAL A 57 -2.28 3.54 7.49
C VAL A 57 -3.73 3.51 7.01
N PRO A 58 -4.68 4.10 7.76
CA PRO A 58 -6.10 4.08 7.42
C PRO A 58 -6.43 4.95 6.20
N GLY A 59 -7.54 4.65 5.52
CA GLY A 59 -8.08 5.45 4.42
C GLY A 59 -7.72 4.96 3.01
N GLY A 60 -7.26 3.72 2.82
CA GLY A 60 -6.92 3.25 1.48
C GLY A 60 -5.57 3.79 0.98
N PRO A 61 -4.45 3.40 1.61
CA PRO A 61 -3.12 3.71 1.11
C PRO A 61 -2.93 3.05 -0.26
N ASN A 62 -2.28 3.74 -1.20
CA ASN A 62 -2.25 3.36 -2.62
C ASN A 62 -0.83 3.46 -3.21
N GLY A 63 -0.23 4.64 -3.21
CA GLY A 63 1.15 4.84 -3.68
C GLY A 63 2.13 4.88 -2.51
N LEU A 64 3.38 4.49 -2.75
CA LEU A 64 4.43 4.45 -1.73
C LEU A 64 5.79 4.84 -2.30
N ALA A 65 6.55 5.64 -1.55
CA ALA A 65 7.95 5.94 -1.85
C ALA A 65 8.77 6.01 -0.57
N GLU A 66 10.04 5.60 -0.62
CA GLU A 66 10.98 5.71 0.48
C GLU A 66 11.73 7.05 0.43
N CYS A 67 11.82 7.74 1.58
CA CYS A 67 12.63 8.94 1.73
C CYS A 67 14.08 8.57 2.11
N ALA A 68 15.02 9.47 1.82
CA ALA A 68 16.43 9.31 2.20
C ALA A 68 16.66 9.13 3.72
N ASP A 69 15.73 9.58 4.57
CA ASP A 69 15.81 9.41 6.03
C ASP A 69 15.10 8.15 6.56
N GLY A 70 14.61 7.29 5.67
CA GLY A 70 13.94 6.02 6.00
C GLY A 70 12.47 6.16 6.40
N SER A 71 11.90 7.38 6.35
CA SER A 71 10.45 7.55 6.37
C SER A 71 9.82 7.22 5.01
N LEU A 72 8.52 7.02 4.98
CA LEU A 72 7.79 6.71 3.74
C LEU A 72 6.84 7.84 3.38
N ILE A 73 6.71 8.14 2.09
CA ILE A 73 5.63 8.97 1.54
C ILE A 73 4.55 8.05 0.99
N VAL A 74 3.29 8.37 1.29
CA VAL A 74 2.12 7.57 0.91
C VAL A 74 1.13 8.44 0.16
N CYS A 75 0.69 7.97 -1.01
CA CYS A 75 -0.56 8.42 -1.63
C CYS A 75 -1.70 7.67 -0.96
N ASN A 76 -2.66 8.39 -0.38
CA ASN A 76 -3.80 7.81 0.31
C ASN A 76 -5.08 8.24 -0.42
N ASN A 77 -5.83 7.28 -0.95
CA ASN A 77 -6.99 7.56 -1.78
C ASN A 77 -8.24 7.96 -0.97
N GLY A 78 -8.14 8.01 0.36
CA GLY A 78 -9.21 8.46 1.23
C GLY A 78 -10.38 7.50 1.37
N GLY A 79 -10.27 6.23 0.96
CA GLY A 79 -11.35 5.25 0.99
C GLY A 79 -12.24 5.35 -0.23
N SER A 80 -11.67 5.74 -1.38
CA SER A 80 -12.39 5.95 -2.64
C SER A 80 -13.02 4.68 -3.21
N PHE A 81 -12.61 3.50 -2.74
CA PHE A 81 -13.06 2.22 -3.27
C PHE A 81 -13.63 1.33 -2.17
N THR A 82 -14.77 0.71 -2.45
CA THR A 82 -15.27 -0.43 -1.67
C THR A 82 -14.59 -1.72 -2.12
N PRO A 83 -14.29 -2.68 -1.23
CA PRO A 83 -13.71 -3.95 -1.65
C PRO A 83 -14.79 -4.84 -2.28
N ILE A 84 -14.48 -5.43 -3.44
CA ILE A 84 -15.24 -6.54 -4.02
C ILE A 84 -14.40 -7.80 -3.81
N ASP A 85 -14.89 -8.72 -2.98
CA ASP A 85 -14.23 -10.00 -2.72
C ASP A 85 -14.72 -11.06 -3.72
N LEU A 86 -13.80 -11.61 -4.51
CA LEU A 86 -14.02 -12.68 -5.48
C LEU A 86 -13.46 -14.03 -4.99
N GLY A 87 -13.19 -14.16 -3.69
CA GLY A 87 -12.63 -15.33 -3.04
C GLY A 87 -11.11 -15.37 -3.10
N THR A 88 -10.53 -15.45 -4.30
CA THR A 88 -9.07 -15.48 -4.49
C THR A 88 -8.44 -14.10 -4.68
N MET A 89 -9.26 -13.09 -4.95
CA MET A 89 -8.83 -11.71 -5.20
C MET A 89 -9.81 -10.74 -4.56
N ILE A 90 -9.28 -9.61 -4.09
CA ILE A 90 -10.08 -8.45 -3.69
C ILE A 90 -9.82 -7.36 -4.72
N LEU A 91 -10.87 -6.76 -5.29
CA LEU A 91 -10.76 -5.72 -6.31
C LEU A 91 -11.37 -4.39 -5.86
N PRO A 92 -10.94 -3.25 -6.43
CA PRO A 92 -11.58 -1.96 -6.24
C PRO A 92 -12.97 -1.94 -6.85
N GLY A 93 -13.96 -1.71 -5.99
CA GLY A 93 -15.36 -1.56 -6.32
C GLY A 93 -15.81 -0.11 -6.40
N PRO A 94 -17.13 0.14 -6.43
CA PRO A 94 -17.69 1.48 -6.57
C PRO A 94 -17.31 2.40 -5.41
N PHE A 95 -17.36 3.71 -5.69
CA PHE A 95 -17.20 4.77 -4.70
C PHE A 95 -18.34 4.77 -3.68
N ASP A 96 -17.98 4.91 -2.41
CA ASP A 96 -18.92 5.08 -1.29
C ASP A 96 -18.63 6.40 -0.55
N PRO A 97 -19.50 7.41 -0.68
CA PRO A 97 -19.34 8.69 0.00
C PRO A 97 -19.25 8.57 1.52
N ALA A 98 -19.86 7.55 2.14
CA ALA A 98 -19.87 7.38 3.59
C ALA A 98 -18.52 6.91 4.15
N ARG A 99 -17.67 6.32 3.31
CA ARG A 99 -16.31 5.87 3.67
C ARG A 99 -15.24 6.88 3.33
N TYR A 100 -15.56 7.80 2.43
CA TYR A 100 -14.59 8.69 1.85
C TYR A 100 -14.19 9.81 2.81
N THR A 101 -12.90 9.91 3.10
CA THR A 101 -12.29 10.85 4.06
C THR A 101 -11.41 11.92 3.40
N GLY A 102 -11.35 11.95 2.08
CA GLY A 102 -10.48 12.87 1.32
C GLY A 102 -9.14 12.25 0.94
N GLY A 103 -8.73 12.51 -0.30
CA GLY A 103 -7.42 12.12 -0.80
C GLY A 103 -6.31 12.97 -0.22
N ARG A 104 -5.14 12.36 0.00
CA ARG A 104 -4.04 13.04 0.68
C ARG A 104 -2.69 12.39 0.40
N ILE A 105 -1.65 13.19 0.57
CA ILE A 105 -0.25 12.74 0.65
C ILE A 105 0.17 12.78 2.10
N GLU A 106 0.72 11.68 2.59
CA GLU A 106 1.11 11.50 3.98
C GLU A 106 2.56 11.06 4.08
N ARG A 107 3.20 11.38 5.20
CA ARG A 107 4.51 10.89 5.58
C ARG A 107 4.38 9.98 6.79
N VAL A 108 4.96 8.80 6.71
CA VAL A 108 4.96 7.79 7.77
C VAL A 108 6.38 7.65 8.33
N ASP A 109 6.53 7.92 9.62
CA ASP A 109 7.76 7.64 10.35
C ASP A 109 7.69 6.21 10.90
N LEU A 110 8.54 5.31 10.37
CA LEU A 110 8.54 3.89 10.75
C LEU A 110 9.07 3.60 12.15
N LYS A 111 9.81 4.54 12.78
CA LYS A 111 10.35 4.36 14.12
C LYS A 111 9.29 4.64 15.19
N THR A 112 8.40 5.58 14.91
CA THR A 112 7.38 6.06 15.83
C THR A 112 5.96 5.64 15.47
N GLY A 113 5.73 5.22 14.22
CA GLY A 113 4.41 4.99 13.65
C GLY A 113 3.63 6.28 13.35
N LYS A 114 4.26 7.46 13.47
CA LYS A 114 3.58 8.74 13.27
C LYS A 114 3.26 8.95 11.79
N ILE A 115 1.99 9.28 11.52
CA ILE A 115 1.53 9.73 10.20
C ILE A 115 1.36 11.25 10.23
N THR A 116 1.96 11.94 9.25
CA THR A 116 1.84 13.39 9.07
C THR A 116 1.25 13.67 7.69
N ARG A 117 0.11 14.35 7.64
CA ARG A 117 -0.45 14.83 6.38
C ARG A 117 0.43 15.95 5.83
N LEU A 118 0.90 15.79 4.58
CA LEU A 118 1.69 16.78 3.87
C LEU A 118 0.82 17.65 2.97
N TYR A 119 -0.07 17.01 2.22
CA TYR A 119 -0.97 17.67 1.27
C TYR A 119 -2.34 17.00 1.26
N ASP A 120 -3.40 17.79 1.18
CA ASP A 120 -4.77 17.36 0.81
C ASP A 120 -5.38 18.25 -0.29
N SER A 121 -4.62 19.23 -0.77
CA SER A 121 -5.02 20.13 -1.86
C SER A 121 -3.80 20.71 -2.58
N CYS A 122 -4.01 21.19 -3.81
CA CYS A 122 -3.03 21.92 -4.61
C CYS A 122 -3.78 23.01 -5.39
N ASP A 123 -3.27 24.26 -5.39
CA ASP A 123 -3.88 25.42 -6.04
C ASP A 123 -5.38 25.59 -5.74
N GLY A 124 -5.77 25.33 -4.49
CA GLY A 124 -7.16 25.41 -4.03
C GLY A 124 -8.06 24.23 -4.44
N HIS A 125 -7.55 23.24 -5.16
CA HIS A 125 -8.27 22.04 -5.53
C HIS A 125 -7.94 20.87 -4.57
N PRO A 126 -8.94 20.20 -3.98
CA PRO A 126 -8.69 19.06 -3.11
C PRO A 126 -8.17 17.86 -3.91
N LEU A 127 -7.22 17.13 -3.31
CA LEU A 127 -6.83 15.82 -3.79
C LEU A 127 -7.98 14.84 -3.59
N ARG A 128 -8.31 14.06 -4.63
CA ARG A 128 -9.45 13.13 -4.59
C ARG A 128 -9.03 11.72 -4.23
N GLY A 129 -8.30 11.06 -5.11
CA GLY A 129 -7.77 9.72 -4.89
C GLY A 129 -6.38 9.65 -5.51
N PRO A 130 -5.35 10.26 -4.89
CA PRO A 130 -3.99 10.15 -5.41
C PRO A 130 -3.60 8.67 -5.48
N ASN A 131 -2.99 8.28 -6.61
CA ASN A 131 -2.71 6.88 -6.93
C ASN A 131 -1.23 6.56 -6.69
N ASP A 132 -0.34 7.25 -7.40
CA ASP A 132 1.10 6.98 -7.43
C ASP A 132 1.94 8.23 -7.09
N LEU A 133 3.24 8.03 -6.84
CA LEU A 133 4.24 9.06 -6.50
C LEU A 133 5.34 9.13 -7.56
#